data_AF-A0A498QG61-F1
#
_entry.id   AF-A0A498QG61-F1
#
_cell.length_a   1.000
_cell.length_b   1.000
_cell.length_c   1.000
_cell.angle_alpha   90.00
_cell.angle_beta   90.00
_cell.angle_gamma   90.00
#
_symmetry.space_group_name_H-M   'P 1'
#
loop_
_entity.id
_entity.type
_entity.pdbx_description
1 polymer ?
#
loop_
_entity_poly.entity_id
_entity_poly.type
_entity_poly.pdbx_seq_one_letter_code
_entity_poly.pdbx_strand_id
1 'polypeptide(L)'
;MENETGAPRRRWRRKSLLIPAVLLTVAVIAAAVTTLILRTIEPSSGAQSVPPFTGLKYPTGVAVDGAGTVYVADELRGRVVTLAAGSSAQTVLPFTGLIGPDGVAVDGAGNVYVTDMGDRVVKLAAGSSTQTELRFHGLNQTTGIAVDRAGNVYVADARNNRVVKLAAGSR
;
A
#
# COMPACT_ATOMS: atom_id res chain seq x y z
N MET A 1 -28.11 -54.37 75.42
CA MET A 1 -28.13 -54.59 73.96
C MET A 1 -29.00 -53.47 73.39
N GLU A 2 -28.45 -52.27 73.21
CA GLU A 2 -27.78 -51.81 71.97
C GLU A 2 -28.76 -51.92 70.79
N ASN A 3 -29.08 -50.89 70.00
CA ASN A 3 -28.27 -49.76 69.57
C ASN A 3 -29.17 -48.68 68.96
N GLU A 4 -28.74 -47.41 69.06
CA GLU A 4 -29.33 -46.24 68.39
C GLU A 4 -29.21 -46.32 66.87
N THR A 5 -30.12 -45.67 66.12
CA THR A 5 -29.78 -45.07 64.81
C THR A 5 -30.68 -43.88 64.43
N GLY A 6 -30.22 -42.67 64.79
CA GLY A 6 -30.07 -41.51 63.90
C GLY A 6 -31.26 -40.89 63.15
N ALA A 7 -31.77 -39.75 63.65
CA ALA A 7 -32.52 -38.76 62.88
C ALA A 7 -31.57 -37.67 62.26
N PRO A 8 -32.05 -36.73 61.42
CA PRO A 8 -31.75 -36.65 60.00
C PRO A 8 -30.66 -35.63 59.63
N ARG A 9 -29.86 -35.90 58.59
CA ARG A 9 -28.90 -34.93 58.04
C ARG A 9 -29.46 -34.20 56.82
N ARG A 10 -29.97 -32.99 57.07
CA ARG A 10 -30.33 -31.97 56.06
C ARG A 10 -29.06 -31.40 55.43
N ARG A 11 -28.86 -31.53 54.11
CA ARG A 11 -27.81 -30.76 53.38
C ARG A 11 -28.22 -30.39 51.95
N TRP A 12 -28.77 -29.17 51.87
CA TRP A 12 -28.54 -28.11 50.87
C TRP A 12 -28.37 -28.48 49.39
N ARG A 13 -29.34 -28.00 48.59
CA ARG A 13 -29.21 -27.72 47.15
C ARG A 13 -27.91 -26.94 46.88
N ARG A 14 -27.07 -27.43 45.97
CA ARG A 14 -26.19 -26.56 45.16
C ARG A 14 -26.71 -26.57 43.74
N LYS A 15 -27.37 -25.47 43.36
CA LYS A 15 -27.66 -25.16 41.95
C LYS A 15 -26.32 -24.87 41.29
N SER A 16 -25.85 -25.74 40.39
CA SER A 16 -24.64 -25.49 39.63
C SER A 16 -24.93 -24.39 38.59
N LEU A 17 -24.66 -23.13 38.94
CA LEU A 17 -24.55 -22.03 37.99
C LEU A 17 -23.30 -22.27 37.12
N LEU A 18 -23.44 -22.98 36.01
CA LEU A 18 -22.47 -22.95 34.91
C LEU A 18 -23.10 -22.50 33.58
N ILE A 19 -24.42 -22.32 33.58
CA ILE A 19 -25.19 -21.81 32.44
C ILE A 19 -24.90 -20.32 32.13
N PRO A 20 -24.66 -19.41 33.11
CA PRO A 20 -24.41 -18.01 32.79
C PRO A 20 -23.08 -17.77 32.08
N ALA A 21 -22.02 -18.53 32.42
CA ALA A 21 -20.69 -18.34 31.85
C ALA A 21 -20.58 -18.87 30.41
N VAL A 22 -21.26 -19.97 30.08
CA VAL A 22 -21.33 -20.50 28.70
C VAL A 22 -22.20 -19.60 27.81
N LEU A 23 -23.33 -19.09 28.33
CA LEU A 23 -24.15 -18.12 27.61
C LEU A 23 -23.40 -16.80 27.38
N LEU A 24 -22.63 -16.33 28.37
CA LEU A 24 -21.83 -15.11 28.23
C LEU A 24 -20.69 -15.29 27.22
N THR A 25 -20.03 -16.44 27.18
CA THR A 25 -18.97 -16.73 26.20
C THR A 25 -19.53 -16.90 24.79
N VAL A 26 -20.66 -17.58 24.61
CA VAL A 26 -21.36 -17.64 23.31
C VAL A 26 -21.82 -16.26 22.87
N ALA A 27 -22.32 -15.42 23.78
CA ALA A 27 -22.72 -14.05 23.47
C ALA A 27 -21.52 -13.15 23.10
N VAL A 28 -20.38 -13.31 23.76
CA VAL A 28 -19.13 -12.57 23.44
C VAL A 28 -18.56 -13.04 22.10
N ILE A 29 -18.57 -14.35 21.81
CA ILE A 29 -18.16 -14.89 20.51
C ILE A 29 -19.12 -14.42 19.42
N ALA A 30 -20.43 -14.46 19.65
CA ALA A 30 -21.41 -13.96 18.70
C ALA A 30 -21.24 -12.45 18.45
N ALA A 31 -20.99 -11.64 19.48
CA ALA A 31 -20.72 -10.22 19.34
C ALA A 31 -19.39 -9.93 18.62
N ALA A 32 -18.34 -10.72 18.88
CA ALA A 32 -17.06 -10.64 18.18
C ALA A 32 -17.17 -11.06 16.69
N VAL A 33 -17.94 -12.11 16.40
CA VAL A 33 -18.23 -12.54 15.03
C VAL A 33 -19.12 -11.53 14.32
N THR A 34 -20.11 -10.94 14.99
CA THR A 34 -20.98 -9.91 14.39
C THR A 34 -20.19 -8.62 14.11
N THR A 35 -19.31 -8.20 15.02
CA THR A 35 -18.41 -7.04 14.77
C THR A 35 -17.37 -7.33 13.68
N LEU A 36 -16.89 -8.57 13.57
CA LEU A 36 -15.99 -8.99 12.49
C LEU A 36 -16.71 -9.05 11.13
N ILE A 37 -17.97 -9.49 11.10
CA ILE A 37 -18.83 -9.50 9.91
C ILE A 37 -19.24 -8.07 9.50
N LEU A 38 -19.47 -7.16 10.45
CA LEU A 38 -19.77 -5.76 10.14
C LEU A 38 -18.55 -4.97 9.65
N ARG A 39 -17.33 -5.31 10.12
CA ARG A 39 -16.08 -4.74 9.58
C ARG A 39 -15.74 -5.22 8.17
N THR A 40 -16.30 -6.34 7.73
CA THR A 40 -16.09 -6.90 6.38
C THR A 40 -17.12 -6.41 5.37
N ILE A 41 -18.13 -5.65 5.81
CA ILE A 41 -19.16 -5.05 4.97
C ILE A 41 -19.20 -3.54 5.28
N GLU A 42 -18.05 -2.87 5.21
CA GLU A 42 -18.12 -1.45 4.89
C GLU A 42 -18.48 -1.38 3.41
N PRO A 43 -19.65 -0.85 3.02
CA PRO A 43 -19.83 -0.49 1.63
C PRO A 43 -18.68 0.46 1.31
N SER A 44 -17.82 0.10 0.37
CA SER A 44 -16.92 1.07 -0.25
C SER A 44 -17.85 2.12 -0.83
N SER A 45 -18.14 3.17 -0.05
CA SER A 45 -18.83 4.32 -0.60
C SER A 45 -17.95 4.69 -1.79
N GLY A 46 -18.51 4.72 -3.00
CA GLY A 46 -17.77 5.09 -4.21
C GLY A 46 -17.31 6.56 -4.19
N ALA A 47 -17.16 7.14 -3.00
CA ALA A 47 -16.71 8.47 -2.72
C ALA A 47 -15.21 8.55 -2.94
N GLN A 48 -14.82 9.58 -3.69
CA GLN A 48 -13.44 10.00 -3.79
C GLN A 48 -12.87 10.28 -2.40
N SER A 49 -11.67 9.77 -2.13
CA SER A 49 -10.90 10.06 -0.92
C SER A 49 -9.54 10.65 -1.29
N VAL A 50 -8.92 11.34 -0.34
CA VAL A 50 -7.58 11.93 -0.51
C VAL A 50 -6.59 11.06 0.29
N PRO A 51 -5.65 10.35 -0.37
CA PRO A 51 -4.63 9.60 0.35
C PRO A 51 -3.78 10.54 1.23
N PRO A 52 -3.38 10.11 2.46
CA PRO A 52 -2.74 10.96 3.45
C PRO A 52 -1.25 11.27 3.17
N PHE A 53 -0.91 11.68 1.94
CA PHE A 53 0.37 12.28 1.65
C PHE A 53 0.50 13.64 2.35
N THR A 54 1.72 14.01 2.74
CA THR A 54 1.98 15.27 3.44
C THR A 54 3.02 16.11 2.71
N GLY A 55 2.73 17.41 2.60
CA GLY A 55 3.64 18.39 2.04
C GLY A 55 4.01 18.13 0.58
N LEU A 56 3.11 17.58 -0.25
CA LEU A 56 3.29 17.59 -1.70
C LEU A 56 3.31 19.02 -2.24
N LYS A 57 3.99 19.25 -3.35
CA LYS A 57 4.01 20.51 -4.09
C LYS A 57 4.04 20.22 -5.58
N TYR A 58 2.88 20.46 -6.22
CA TYR A 58 2.67 20.20 -7.65
C TYR A 58 2.91 18.72 -8.03
N PRO A 59 2.13 17.78 -7.46
CA PRO A 59 2.24 16.38 -7.84
C PRO A 59 1.70 16.16 -9.26
N THR A 60 2.48 15.52 -10.13
CA THR A 60 2.18 15.39 -11.58
C THR A 60 1.96 13.94 -12.01
N GLY A 61 2.82 13.03 -11.55
CA GLY A 61 2.75 11.61 -11.85
C GLY A 61 2.27 10.77 -10.67
N VAL A 62 1.48 9.73 -10.96
CA VAL A 62 1.06 8.72 -9.98
C VAL A 62 1.13 7.31 -10.57
N ALA A 63 1.58 6.34 -9.78
CA ALA A 63 1.53 4.92 -10.10
C ALA A 63 1.12 4.11 -8.86
N VAL A 64 0.58 2.90 -9.08
CA VAL A 64 0.20 1.98 -8.01
C VAL A 64 0.72 0.59 -8.35
N ASP A 65 1.38 -0.07 -7.39
CA ASP A 65 1.86 -1.44 -7.57
C ASP A 65 0.77 -2.50 -7.28
N GLY A 66 1.10 -3.78 -7.46
CA GLY A 66 0.18 -4.88 -7.18
C GLY A 66 -0.14 -5.09 -5.69
N ALA A 67 0.60 -4.45 -4.78
CA ALA A 67 0.35 -4.47 -3.33
C ALA A 67 -0.51 -3.26 -2.88
N GLY A 68 -0.83 -2.34 -3.80
CA GLY A 68 -1.59 -1.12 -3.51
C GLY A 68 -0.73 0.03 -2.96
N THR A 69 0.60 -0.06 -3.04
CA THR A 69 1.49 1.06 -2.72
C THR A 69 1.33 2.12 -3.79
N VAL A 70 1.05 3.36 -3.39
CA VAL A 70 0.92 4.52 -4.28
C VAL A 70 2.26 5.24 -4.35
N TYR A 71 2.72 5.55 -5.56
CA TYR A 71 3.96 6.28 -5.87
C TYR A 71 3.57 7.62 -6.49
N VAL A 72 4.17 8.72 -6.04
CA VAL A 72 3.87 10.08 -6.52
C VAL A 72 5.15 10.81 -6.87
N ALA A 73 5.20 11.37 -8.08
CA ALA A 73 6.20 12.35 -8.47
C ALA A 73 5.82 13.72 -7.87
N ASP A 74 6.63 14.21 -6.93
CA ASP A 74 6.42 15.46 -6.20
C ASP A 74 7.32 16.54 -6.83
N GLU A 75 6.90 17.04 -8.01
CA GLU A 75 7.72 17.78 -8.98
C GLU A 75 8.52 18.91 -8.33
N LEU A 76 7.82 19.87 -7.69
CA LEU A 76 8.47 21.06 -7.12
C LEU A 76 9.20 20.78 -5.79
N ARG A 77 9.21 19.52 -5.33
CA ARG A 77 10.07 19.04 -4.24
C ARG A 77 11.25 18.21 -4.75
N GLY A 78 11.34 17.93 -6.06
CA GLY A 78 12.44 17.16 -6.63
C GLY A 78 12.56 15.76 -6.02
N ARG A 79 11.44 15.09 -5.74
CA ARG A 79 11.43 13.78 -5.08
C ARG A 79 10.29 12.89 -5.56
N VAL A 80 10.43 11.59 -5.32
CA VAL A 80 9.32 10.64 -5.44
C VAL A 80 8.98 10.12 -4.05
N VAL A 81 7.70 10.08 -3.71
CA VAL A 81 7.21 9.58 -2.43
C VAL A 81 6.29 8.39 -2.62
N THR A 82 6.25 7.51 -1.63
CA THR A 82 5.39 6.32 -1.63
C THR A 82 4.53 6.25 -0.39
N LEU A 83 3.34 5.68 -0.53
CA LEU A 83 2.44 5.39 0.57
C LEU A 83 1.91 3.97 0.42
N ALA A 84 2.30 3.08 1.34
CA ALA A 84 1.81 1.72 1.36
C ALA A 84 0.29 1.68 1.63
N ALA A 85 -0.40 0.66 1.10
CA ALA A 85 -1.83 0.49 1.34
C ALA A 85 -2.15 0.46 2.84
N GLY A 86 -3.10 1.28 3.27
CA GLY A 86 -3.50 1.41 4.68
C GLY A 86 -2.51 2.19 5.57
N SER A 87 -1.38 2.65 5.04
CA SER A 87 -0.45 3.50 5.79
C SER A 87 -0.92 4.95 5.85
N SER A 88 -0.58 5.64 6.94
CA SER A 88 -0.65 7.10 7.07
C SER A 88 0.72 7.78 6.98
N ALA A 89 1.79 6.99 6.84
CA ALA A 89 3.16 7.46 6.77
C ALA A 89 3.73 7.23 5.38
N GLN A 90 3.98 8.32 4.66
CA GLN A 90 4.68 8.29 3.38
C GLN A 90 6.19 8.07 3.58
N THR A 91 6.86 7.50 2.58
CA THR A 91 8.32 7.35 2.52
C THR A 91 8.86 8.09 1.30
N VAL A 92 10.02 8.74 1.42
CA VAL A 92 10.72 9.33 0.26
C VAL A 92 11.62 8.27 -0.35
N LEU A 93 11.51 8.02 -1.65
CA LEU A 93 12.41 7.09 -2.34
C LEU A 93 13.80 7.73 -2.53
N PRO A 94 14.88 6.95 -2.40
CA PRO A 94 16.27 7.43 -2.46
C PRO A 94 16.75 7.75 -3.89
N PHE A 95 15.93 8.44 -4.69
CA PHE A 95 16.41 9.08 -5.90
C PHE A 95 17.30 10.28 -5.54
N THR A 96 18.29 10.57 -6.38
CA THR A 96 19.24 11.66 -6.18
C THR A 96 19.28 12.59 -7.38
N GLY A 97 19.31 13.89 -7.10
CA GLY A 97 19.46 14.94 -8.12
C GLY A 97 18.28 15.06 -9.08
N LEU A 98 17.07 14.68 -8.70
CA LEU A 98 15.88 14.96 -9.50
C LEU A 98 15.64 16.47 -9.54
N ILE A 99 15.44 17.02 -10.74
CA ILE A 99 15.21 18.45 -10.96
C ILE A 99 13.71 18.74 -10.91
N GLY A 100 12.91 17.86 -11.49
CA GLY A 100 11.47 17.97 -11.57
C GLY A 100 10.92 16.63 -12.07
N PRO A 101 10.71 15.64 -11.17
CA PRO A 101 10.11 14.38 -11.58
C PRO A 101 8.68 14.65 -12.06
N ASP A 102 8.36 14.18 -13.26
CA ASP A 102 7.05 14.41 -13.89
C ASP A 102 6.22 13.12 -13.90
N GLY A 103 6.67 12.10 -14.62
CA GLY A 103 6.05 10.78 -14.66
C GLY A 103 6.69 9.80 -13.68
N VAL A 104 5.89 8.89 -13.13
CA VAL A 104 6.36 7.74 -12.35
C VAL A 104 5.66 6.47 -12.82
N ALA A 105 6.39 5.36 -12.89
CA ALA A 105 5.86 4.03 -13.14
C ALA A 105 6.53 3.01 -12.20
N VAL A 106 5.83 1.92 -11.90
CA VAL A 106 6.34 0.80 -11.10
C VAL A 106 6.07 -0.51 -11.83
N ASP A 107 7.07 -1.38 -11.93
CA ASP A 107 6.91 -2.71 -12.54
C ASP A 107 6.52 -3.79 -11.52
N GLY A 108 6.20 -4.99 -12.02
CA GLY A 108 5.82 -6.13 -11.17
C GLY A 108 6.93 -6.65 -10.26
N ALA A 109 8.17 -6.23 -10.45
CA ALA A 109 9.29 -6.53 -9.56
C ALA A 109 9.53 -5.42 -8.51
N GLY A 110 8.70 -4.37 -8.51
CA GLY A 110 8.82 -3.23 -7.61
C GLY A 110 9.90 -2.22 -8.00
N ASN A 111 10.44 -2.29 -9.22
CA ASN A 111 11.33 -1.25 -9.69
C ASN A 111 10.54 0.01 -10.04
N VAL A 112 11.06 1.16 -9.65
CA VAL A 112 10.41 2.46 -9.88
C VAL A 112 11.16 3.20 -10.98
N TYR A 113 10.42 3.74 -11.94
CA TYR A 113 10.93 4.47 -13.09
C TYR A 113 10.37 5.88 -13.07
N VAL A 114 11.20 6.88 -13.36
CA VAL A 114 10.85 8.29 -13.25
C VAL A 114 11.37 9.02 -14.47
N THR A 115 10.51 9.79 -15.13
CA THR A 115 10.91 10.84 -16.06
C THR A 115 11.21 12.11 -15.27
N ASP A 116 12.33 12.75 -15.57
CA ASP A 116 12.82 13.94 -14.88
C ASP A 116 12.99 15.07 -15.90
N MET A 117 12.63 16.30 -15.51
CA MET A 117 12.73 17.50 -16.36
C MET A 117 14.17 17.81 -16.83
N GLY A 118 15.18 17.14 -16.29
CA GLY A 118 16.55 17.13 -16.83
C GLY A 118 16.73 16.27 -18.09
N ASP A 119 15.67 16.03 -18.86
CA ASP A 119 15.64 15.23 -20.09
C ASP A 119 16.19 13.80 -19.94
N ARG A 120 15.89 13.16 -18.79
CA ARG A 120 16.38 11.82 -18.48
C ARG A 120 15.32 10.93 -17.86
N VAL A 121 15.61 9.64 -17.88
CA VAL A 121 14.79 8.61 -17.24
C VAL A 121 15.66 7.87 -16.26
N VAL A 122 15.26 7.83 -14.99
CA VAL A 122 15.98 7.11 -13.94
C VAL A 122 15.16 5.95 -13.40
N LYS A 123 15.85 4.87 -13.06
CA LYS A 123 15.30 3.65 -12.46
C LYS A 123 15.89 3.47 -11.08
N LEU A 124 15.05 3.20 -10.10
CA LEU A 124 15.44 2.69 -8.79
C LEU A 124 14.97 1.24 -8.67
N ALA A 125 15.91 0.31 -8.51
CA ALA A 125 15.55 -1.08 -8.31
C ALA A 125 14.93 -1.31 -6.92
N ALA A 126 14.04 -2.28 -6.79
CA ALA A 126 13.41 -2.60 -5.50
C ALA A 126 14.48 -2.88 -4.43
N GLY A 127 14.37 -2.19 -3.29
CA GLY A 127 15.33 -2.30 -2.18
C GLY A 127 16.70 -1.66 -2.42
N SER A 128 16.94 -1.07 -3.59
CA SER A 128 18.19 -0.33 -3.88
C SER A 128 18.16 1.07 -3.27
N SER A 129 19.33 1.56 -2.86
CA SER A 129 19.59 2.97 -2.56
C SER A 129 20.30 3.71 -3.70
N THR A 130 20.59 2.98 -4.78
CA THR A 130 21.32 3.50 -5.95
C THR A 130 20.43 3.45 -7.18
N GLN A 131 20.17 4.62 -7.76
CA GLN A 131 19.47 4.75 -9.03
C GLN A 131 20.39 4.45 -10.22
N THR A 132 19.81 4.06 -11.35
CA THR A 132 20.48 3.92 -12.64
C THR A 132 19.77 4.80 -13.66
N GLU A 133 20.52 5.56 -14.46
CA GLU A 133 19.96 6.29 -15.59
C GLU A 133 19.79 5.34 -16.79
N LEU A 134 18.61 5.36 -17.41
CA LEU A 134 18.31 4.56 -18.58
C LEU A 134 18.78 5.29 -19.85
N ARG A 135 19.44 4.57 -20.77
CA ARG A 135 20.03 5.14 -21.98
C ARG A 135 19.00 5.44 -23.08
N PHE A 136 18.12 6.38 -22.81
CA PHE A 136 17.39 7.08 -23.86
C PHE A 136 18.29 8.16 -24.47
N HIS A 137 18.06 8.48 -25.75
CA HIS A 137 18.85 9.46 -26.49
C HIS A 137 17.96 10.51 -27.13
N GLY A 138 18.37 11.78 -27.01
CA GLY A 138 17.68 12.91 -27.61
C GLY A 138 16.25 13.09 -27.08
N LEU A 139 16.05 12.89 -25.78
CA LEU A 139 14.80 13.24 -25.10
C LEU A 139 14.66 14.77 -25.02
N ASN A 140 13.42 15.25 -24.97
CA ASN A 140 13.10 16.66 -24.86
C ASN A 140 11.73 16.86 -24.17
N GLN A 141 11.76 17.36 -22.94
CA GLN A 141 10.61 17.58 -22.07
C GLN A 141 9.73 16.33 -21.96
N THR A 142 10.28 15.26 -21.39
CA THR A 142 9.53 14.02 -21.16
C THR A 142 8.45 14.18 -20.11
N THR A 143 7.30 13.55 -20.31
CA THR A 143 6.18 13.58 -19.36
C THR A 143 5.83 12.18 -18.87
N GLY A 144 4.81 11.54 -19.44
CA GLY A 144 4.34 10.22 -19.04
C GLY A 144 5.37 9.10 -19.28
N ILE A 145 5.36 8.12 -18.39
CA ILE A 145 6.19 6.91 -18.45
C ILE A 145 5.33 5.68 -18.15
N ALA A 146 5.59 4.58 -18.86
CA ALA A 146 4.96 3.29 -18.61
C ALA A 146 5.98 2.15 -18.76
N VAL A 147 5.76 1.05 -18.06
CA VAL A 147 6.59 -0.16 -18.14
C VAL A 147 5.70 -1.37 -18.40
N ASP A 148 6.06 -2.19 -19.38
CA ASP A 148 5.32 -3.42 -19.67
C ASP A 148 5.83 -4.62 -18.85
N ARG A 149 5.11 -5.75 -18.93
CA ARG A 149 5.47 -6.98 -18.19
C ARG A 149 6.82 -7.58 -18.62
N ALA A 150 7.29 -7.27 -19.82
CA ALA A 150 8.61 -7.69 -20.28
C ALA A 150 9.73 -6.75 -19.79
N GLY A 151 9.38 -5.68 -19.07
CA GLY A 151 10.31 -4.67 -18.57
C GLY A 151 10.71 -3.62 -19.60
N ASN A 152 10.01 -3.52 -20.73
CA ASN A 152 10.27 -2.44 -21.66
C ASN A 152 9.67 -1.13 -21.12
N VAL A 153 10.42 -0.04 -21.27
CA VAL A 153 10.03 1.29 -20.78
C VAL A 153 9.59 2.15 -21.96
N TYR A 154 8.44 2.80 -21.83
CA TYR A 154 7.85 3.68 -22.83
C TYR A 154 7.74 5.08 -22.24
N VAL A 155 8.18 6.09 -23.00
CA VAL A 155 8.22 7.48 -22.54
C VAL A 155 7.58 8.39 -23.57
N ALA A 156 6.70 9.28 -23.09
CA ALA A 156 6.20 10.39 -23.89
C ALA A 156 7.28 11.48 -23.99
N ASP A 157 7.90 11.59 -25.16
CA ASP A 157 8.95 12.56 -25.48
C ASP A 157 8.29 13.80 -26.11
N ALA A 158 7.70 14.62 -25.23
CA ALA A 158 6.58 15.50 -25.60
C ALA A 158 6.96 16.59 -26.61
N ARG A 159 8.12 17.26 -26.43
CA ARG A 159 8.55 18.29 -27.40
C ARG A 159 9.04 17.74 -28.73
N ASN A 160 9.37 16.45 -28.77
CA ASN A 160 9.70 15.76 -30.02
C ASN A 160 8.46 15.09 -30.67
N ASN A 161 7.26 15.29 -30.12
CA ASN A 161 5.99 14.76 -30.64
C ASN A 161 6.02 13.24 -30.90
N ARG A 162 6.68 12.47 -30.03
CA ARG A 162 6.82 11.02 -30.19
C ARG A 162 6.72 10.27 -28.88
N VAL A 163 6.51 8.95 -28.99
CA VAL A 163 6.70 8.00 -27.90
C VAL A 163 7.93 7.16 -28.22
N VAL A 164 8.85 7.03 -27.27
CA VAL A 164 10.05 6.21 -27.41
C VAL A 164 9.96 4.98 -26.52
N LYS A 165 10.54 3.88 -26.97
CA LYS A 165 10.64 2.62 -26.23
C LYS A 165 12.10 2.28 -25.99
N LEU A 166 12.43 1.88 -24.76
CA LEU A 166 13.69 1.22 -24.44
C LEU A 166 13.40 -0.22 -24.03
N ALA A 167 14.06 -1.17 -24.69
CA ALA A 167 13.90 -2.58 -24.37
C ALA A 167 14.54 -2.94 -23.02
N ALA A 168 13.98 -3.93 -22.35
CA ALA A 168 14.56 -4.44 -21.11
C ALA A 168 16.00 -4.91 -21.33
N GLY A 169 16.91 -4.55 -20.43
CA GLY A 169 18.31 -4.97 -20.49
C GLY A 169 19.15 -4.26 -21.56
N SER A 170 18.59 -3.32 -22.33
CA SER A 170 19.38 -2.41 -23.16
C SER A 170 20.35 -1.65 -22.27
N ARG A 171 21.64 -1.89 -22.48
CA ARG A 171 22.73 -1.25 -21.72
C ARG A 171 23.04 0.10 -22.28
#